data_AF-A0A1E4HJ84-F1
#
_entry.id   AF-A0A1E4HJ84-F1
#
_cell.length_a   1.000
_cell.length_b   1.000
_cell.length_c   1.000
_cell.angle_alpha   90.00
_cell.angle_beta   90.00
_cell.angle_gamma   90.00
#
_symmetry.space_group_name_H-M   'P 1'
#
loop_
_entity.id
_entity.type
_entity.pdbx_description
1 polymer ?
#
loop_
_entity_poly.entity_id
_entity_poly.type
_entity_poly.pdbx_seq_one_letter_code
_entity_poly.pdbx_strand_id
1 'polypeptide(L)' 'MNAVDRFADNVAAEGFFGMIKRECVHHQHYLTLADARSNVFDYIESFHNSRMQRRIDARDQAFATLTQPVVKTG' A
#
# COMPACT_ATOMS: atom_id res chain seq x y z
N MET A 1 1.97 2.26 23.69
CA MET A 1 2.25 2.93 22.41
C MET A 1 3.64 3.53 22.48
N ASN A 2 4.61 2.80 21.94
CA ASN A 2 6.04 3.06 21.93
C ASN A 2 6.38 3.95 20.72
N ALA A 3 7.38 4.82 20.85
CA ALA A 3 7.77 5.79 19.81
C ALA A 3 8.09 5.15 18.44
N VAL A 4 8.48 3.88 18.44
CA VAL A 4 8.77 3.08 17.23
C VAL A 4 7.52 2.85 16.39
N ASP A 5 6.38 2.55 17.01
CA ASP A 5 5.11 2.33 16.30
C ASP A 5 4.69 3.61 15.58
N ARG A 6 4.81 4.76 16.26
CA ARG A 6 4.46 6.07 15.69
C ARG A 6 5.35 6.45 14.51
N PHE A 7 6.62 6.05 14.52
CA PHE A 7 7.53 6.27 13.40
C PHE A 7 7.18 5.38 12.22
N ALA A 8 6.88 4.09 12.46
CA ALA A 8 6.46 3.16 11.41
C ALA A 8 5.16 3.61 10.73
N ASP A 9 4.18 4.06 11.52
CA ASP A 9 2.92 4.61 11.01
C ASP A 9 3.15 5.86 10.16
N ASN A 10 4.05 6.76 10.60
CA ASN A 10 4.40 7.96 9.85
C ASN A 10 5.07 7.61 8.51
N VAL A 11 6.00 6.66 8.48
CA VAL A 11 6.67 6.22 7.25
C VAL A 11 5.67 5.59 6.26
N ALA A 12 4.72 4.80 6.76
CA ALA A 12 3.66 4.23 5.94
C ALA A 12 2.74 5.32 5.35
N ALA A 13 2.37 6.31 6.17
CA ALA A 13 1.56 7.44 5.75
C ALA A 13 2.28 8.32 4.71
N GLU A 14 3.56 8.63 4.92
CA GLU A 14 4.38 9.40 3.97
C GLU A 14 4.44 8.73 2.60
N GLY A 15 4.65 7.40 2.56
CA GLY A 15 4.65 6.64 1.32
C GLY A 15 3.28 6.67 0.61
N PHE A 16 2.19 6.54 1.38
CA PHE A 16 0.83 6.62 0.86
C PHE A 16 0.51 7.98 0.25
N PHE A 17 0.74 9.06 0.99
CA PHE A 17 0.49 10.42 0.50
C PHE A 17 1.41 10.79 -0.66
N GLY A 18 2.65 10.25 -0.69
CA GLY A 18 3.54 10.40 -1.83
C GLY A 18 2.97 9.81 -3.12
N MET A 19 2.36 8.62 -3.05
CA MET A 19 1.70 7.99 -4.21
C MET A 19 0.49 8.79 -4.69
N ILE A 20 -0.40 9.22 -3.78
CA ILE A 20 -1.58 10.03 -4.15
C ILE A 20 -1.15 11.33 -4.83
N LYS A 21 -0.15 12.04 -4.28
CA LYS A 21 0.33 13.28 -4.90
C LYS A 21 0.84 13.03 -6.31
N ARG A 22 1.65 11.97 -6.50
CA ARG A 22 2.24 11.64 -7.81
C ARG A 22 1.20 11.22 -8.84
N GLU A 23 0.25 10.37 -8.45
CA GLU A 23 -0.64 9.68 -9.38
C GLU A 23 -1.98 10.42 -9.58
N CYS A 24 -2.50 11.08 -8.54
CA CYS A 24 -3.78 11.81 -8.60
C CYS A 24 -3.63 13.34 -8.69
N VAL A 25 -2.56 13.95 -8.15
CA VAL A 25 -2.47 15.43 -8.04
C VAL A 25 -1.56 16.06 -9.10
N HIS A 26 -0.40 15.46 -9.39
CA HIS A 26 0.60 16.06 -10.29
C HIS A 26 0.16 16.15 -11.76
N HIS A 27 -0.87 15.41 -12.18
CA HIS A 27 -1.34 15.35 -13.56
C HIS A 27 -2.82 15.73 -13.74
N GLN A 28 -3.52 16.14 -12.67
CA GLN A 28 -4.94 16.48 -12.74
C GLN A 28 -5.23 17.83 -12.10
N HIS A 29 -6.02 18.64 -12.81
CA HIS A 29 -6.61 19.85 -12.27
C HIS A 29 -8.07 19.57 -11.90
N TYR A 30 -8.39 19.65 -10.62
CA TYR A 30 -9.75 19.48 -10.14
C TYR A 30 -10.47 20.83 -10.10
N LEU A 31 -11.67 20.92 -10.70
CA LEU A 31 -12.50 22.12 -10.60
C LEU A 31 -13.09 22.27 -9.20
N THR A 32 -13.41 21.15 -8.55
CA THR A 32 -14.00 21.15 -7.21
C THR A 32 -13.26 20.21 -6.26
N LEU A 33 -13.37 20.49 -4.95
CA LEU A 33 -12.87 19.59 -3.92
C LEU A 33 -13.60 18.23 -3.94
N ALA A 34 -14.87 18.21 -4.36
CA ALA A 34 -15.66 16.98 -4.46
C ALA A 34 -15.08 16.04 -5.52
N ASP A 35 -14.67 16.58 -6.67
CA ASP A 35 -14.04 15.81 -7.75
C ASP A 35 -12.69 15.24 -7.29
N ALA A 36 -11.87 16.06 -6.64
CA ALA A 36 -10.60 15.62 -6.07
C ALA A 36 -10.82 14.49 -5.05
N ARG A 37 -11.83 14.64 -4.19
CA ARG A 37 -12.17 13.64 -3.18
C ARG A 37 -12.61 12.32 -3.82
N SER A 38 -13.49 12.38 -4.83
CA SER A 38 -13.95 11.18 -5.55
C SER A 38 -12.77 10.45 -6.19
N ASN A 39 -11.90 11.19 -6.91
CA ASN A 39 -10.75 10.59 -7.58
C ASN A 39 -9.80 9.88 -6.60
N VAL A 40 -9.56 10.48 -5.43
CA VAL A 40 -8.74 9.86 -4.38
C VAL A 40 -9.38 8.57 -3.87
N PHE A 41 -10.70 8.54 -3.65
CA PHE A 41 -11.40 7.32 -3.25
C PHE A 41 -11.32 6.24 -4.32
N ASP A 42 -11.61 6.59 -5.57
CA ASP A 42 -11.55 5.67 -6.71
C ASP A 42 -10.15 5.06 -6.86
N TYR A 43 -9.10 5.86 -6.67
CA TYR A 43 -7.71 5.42 -6.67
C TYR A 43 -7.41 4.44 -5.52
N ILE A 44 -7.89 4.75 -4.31
CA ILE A 44 -7.67 3.88 -3.15
C ILE A 44 -8.30 2.51 -3.37
N GLU A 45 -9.55 2.47 -3.82
CA GLU A 45 -10.30 1.23 -4.01
C GLU A 45 -9.74 0.39 -5.17
N SER A 46 -9.50 1.03 -6.32
CA SER A 46 -9.15 0.31 -7.55
C SER A 46 -7.67 -0.07 -7.64
N PHE A 47 -6.78 0.78 -7.12
CA PHE A 47 -5.34 0.62 -7.31
C PHE A 47 -4.60 0.37 -6.01
N HIS A 48 -4.77 1.23 -5.00
CA HIS A 48 -3.98 1.14 -3.77
C HIS A 48 -4.25 -0.18 -3.02
N ASN A 49 -5.51 -0.49 -2.73
CA ASN A 49 -5.88 -1.66 -1.96
C ASN A 49 -5.48 -2.95 -2.68
N SER A 50 -5.76 -3.07 -3.98
CA SER A 50 -5.33 -4.23 -4.78
C SER A 50 -3.80 -4.38 -4.81
N ARG A 51 -3.05 -3.28 -4.89
CA ARG A 51 -1.58 -3.31 -4.84
C ARG A 51 -1.07 -3.74 -3.46
N MET A 52 -1.68 -3.27 -2.38
CA MET A 52 -1.32 -3.66 -1.01
C MET A 52 -1.62 -5.13 -0.76
N GLN A 53 -2.78 -5.63 -1.22
CA GLN A 53 -3.13 -7.05 -1.12
C GLN A 53 -2.07 -7.93 -1.81
N ARG A 54 -1.70 -7.62 -3.05
CA ARG A 54 -0.64 -8.36 -3.77
C ARG A 54 0.69 -8.39 -3.01
N ARG A 55 1.04 -7.30 -2.32
CA ARG A 55 2.28 -7.22 -1.52
C ARG A 55 2.20 -8.08 -0.25
N ILE A 56 1.02 -8.16 0.36
CA ILE A 56 0.76 -9.03 1.51
C ILE A 56 0.86 -10.49 1.05
N ASP A 57 0.13 -10.85 -0.02
CA ASP A 57 0.16 -12.20 -0.58
C ASP A 57 1.59 -12.65 -0.94
N ALA A 58 2.38 -11.78 -1.57
CA ALA A 58 3.76 -12.07 -1.91
C ALA A 58 4.66 -12.29 -0.67
N ARG A 59 4.41 -11.54 0.42
CA ARG A 59 5.13 -11.73 1.69
C ARG A 59 4.72 -13.03 2.37
N ASP A 60 3.44 -13.36 2.35
CA ASP A 60 2.92 -14.59 2.93
C ASP A 60 3.49 -15.81 2.17
N GLN A 61 3.54 -15.74 0.84
CA GLN A 61 4.19 -16.77 0.01
C GLN A 61 5.69 -16.90 0.29
N ALA A 62 6.40 -15.77 0.41
CA ALA A 62 7.82 -15.79 0.75
C ALA A 62 8.05 -16.38 2.15
N PHE A 63 7.22 -16.01 3.13
CA PHE A 63 7.28 -16.55 4.47
C PHE A 63 7.01 -18.06 4.48
N ALA A 64 5.96 -18.50 3.80
CA ALA A 64 5.62 -19.91 3.66
C ALA A 64 6.77 -20.70 3.02
N THR A 65 7.39 -20.17 1.97
CA THR A 65 8.56 -20.80 1.30
C THR A 65 9.74 -20.97 2.26
N LEU A 66 10.03 -19.96 3.08
CA LEU A 66 11.12 -20.00 4.06
C LEU A 66 10.86 -20.95 5.24
N THR A 67 9.59 -21.21 5.56
CA THR A 67 9.19 -22.11 6.65
C THR A 67 8.85 -23.52 6.20
N GLN A 68 8.85 -23.83 4.90
CA GLN A 68 8.69 -25.21 4.45
C GLN A 68 9.88 -26.04 4.92
N PRO A 69 9.68 -27.09 5.74
CA PRO A 69 10.75 -28.01 6.06
C PRO A 69 11.16 -28.70 4.76
N VAL A 70 12.45 -28.67 4.42
CA VAL A 70 13.01 -29.52 3.36
C VAL A 70 12.71 -30.97 3.77
N VAL A 71 11.62 -31.51 3.24
CA VAL A 71 11.35 -32.94 3.30
C VAL A 71 12.44 -33.58 2.45
N LYS A 72 13.49 -34.09 3.11
CA LYS A 72 14.44 -35.01 2.47
C LYS A 72 13.64 -36.23 2.04
N THR A 73 13.26 -36.28 0.77
CA THR A 73 12.93 -37.54 0.10
C THR A 73 14.19 -38.41 0.15
N GLY A 74 14.01 -39.63 0.67
CA GLY A 74 15.07 -40.55 1.09
C GLY A 74 16.02 -41.03 0.01
#